data_AF-A0A3M7AJM3-F1
#
_entry.id   AF-A0A3M7AJM3-F1
#
_cell.length_a   1.000
_cell.length_b   1.000
_cell.length_c   1.000
_cell.angle_alpha   90.00
_cell.angle_beta   90.00
_cell.angle_gamma   90.00
#
_symmetry.space_group_name_H-M   'P 1'
#
loop_
_entity.id
_entity.type
_entity.pdbx_description
1 polymer ?
#
loop_
_entity_poly.entity_id
_entity_poly.type
_entity_poly.pdbx_seq_one_letter_code
_entity_poly.pdbx_strand_id
1 'polypeptide(L)'
;MTKLSAAAIAAFAGIASARQCQNLTIPVELSARNGNFPGQEVAETDIEVTNFILNLSQQGNNYTEQVLDGYNTISGSYDIAATYCQPDNGPANVLQVLTHGIGFDRSYWDVPFNYPNYSYVADAVDKQGYSTFAWDRLGIGMSSHGDPIKEIQAYLEVDALRALTEKLREGSISGIDNKFNTVVHVGHSFGSEHSYLLTAKYPDLSDGIVLTGFSRNGSFLPFFELGGNFVDAPSAGIDAYSHGYLAAGDESGVQTNFFSPGAFPPELLT
;
A
#
# COMPACT_ATOMS: atom_id res chain seq x y z
N MET A 1 14.46 -1.13 65.17
CA MET A 1 13.13 -1.74 64.94
C MET A 1 12.33 -0.80 64.06
N THR A 2 12.40 -0.99 62.75
CA THR A 2 11.78 -0.10 61.76
C THR A 2 10.81 -0.95 60.97
N LYS A 3 9.51 -0.69 61.13
CA LYS A 3 8.43 -1.36 60.41
C LYS A 3 8.43 -0.85 58.96
N LEU A 4 8.63 -1.74 57.99
CA LEU A 4 8.31 -1.46 56.59
C LEU A 4 6.90 -2.00 56.31
N SER A 5 5.98 -1.07 56.03
CA SER A 5 4.65 -1.35 55.52
C SER A 5 4.74 -1.89 54.10
N ALA A 6 4.09 -3.04 53.86
CA ALA A 6 3.85 -3.54 52.51
C ALA A 6 2.74 -2.70 51.86
N ALA A 7 3.09 -1.93 50.83
CA ALA A 7 2.11 -1.33 49.94
C ALA A 7 1.76 -2.37 48.87
N ALA A 8 0.50 -2.82 48.85
CA ALA A 8 -0.03 -3.65 47.79
C ALA A 8 -0.16 -2.80 46.51
N ILE A 9 0.63 -3.12 45.49
CA ILE A 9 0.44 -2.60 44.14
C ILE A 9 -0.72 -3.38 43.53
N ALA A 10 -1.90 -2.75 43.46
CA ALA A 10 -3.00 -3.25 42.67
C ALA A 10 -2.64 -3.07 41.19
N ALA A 11 -2.33 -4.17 40.51
CA ALA A 11 -2.25 -4.19 39.06
C ALA A 11 -3.66 -4.00 38.50
N PHE A 12 -3.94 -2.83 37.91
CA PHE A 12 -5.06 -2.69 37.01
C PHE A 12 -4.73 -3.50 35.75
N ALA A 13 -5.27 -4.71 35.66
CA ALA A 13 -5.42 -5.39 34.38
C ALA A 13 -6.46 -4.61 33.58
N GLY A 14 -6.01 -3.56 32.88
CA GLY A 14 -6.77 -3.06 31.75
C GLY A 14 -6.91 -4.22 30.78
N ILE A 15 -8.14 -4.60 30.48
CA ILE A 15 -8.41 -5.49 29.35
C ILE A 15 -8.01 -4.68 28.12
N ALA A 16 -6.75 -4.80 27.70
CA ALA A 16 -6.39 -4.42 26.35
C ALA A 16 -7.20 -5.37 25.46
N SER A 17 -8.22 -4.85 24.78
CA SER A 17 -8.87 -5.58 23.71
C SER A 17 -7.76 -5.93 22.71
N ALA A 18 -7.57 -7.21 22.46
CA ALA A 18 -6.49 -7.70 21.63
C ALA A 18 -7.11 -8.16 20.32
N ARG A 19 -7.32 -7.21 19.38
CA ARG A 19 -7.86 -7.45 18.03
C ARG A 19 -7.46 -8.81 17.47
N GLN A 20 -8.35 -9.40 16.69
CA GLN A 20 -8.03 -10.63 15.96
C GLN A 20 -7.54 -10.27 14.57
N CYS A 21 -6.27 -10.52 14.31
CA CYS A 21 -5.66 -10.33 12.98
C CYS A 21 -5.20 -11.67 12.40
N GLN A 22 -5.32 -11.81 11.08
CA GLN A 22 -4.83 -12.96 10.34
C GLN A 22 -4.28 -12.55 8.98
N ASN A 23 -3.18 -13.20 8.58
CA ASN A 23 -2.61 -13.04 7.26
C ASN A 23 -3.27 -14.03 6.29
N LEU A 24 -3.46 -13.58 5.06
CA LEU A 24 -4.19 -14.27 4.01
C LEU A 24 -3.40 -14.18 2.70
N THR A 25 -3.55 -15.21 1.87
CA THR A 25 -3.14 -15.20 0.46
C THR A 25 -4.39 -15.49 -0.36
N ILE A 26 -4.82 -14.52 -1.16
CA ILE A 26 -6.08 -14.58 -1.90
C ILE A 26 -5.79 -14.73 -3.39
N PRO A 27 -6.17 -15.86 -4.03
CA PRO A 27 -6.06 -16.00 -5.46
C PRO A 27 -7.11 -15.14 -6.19
N VAL A 28 -6.69 -14.45 -7.23
CA VAL A 28 -7.51 -13.56 -8.06
C VAL A 28 -7.19 -13.74 -9.54
N GLU A 29 -8.22 -13.57 -10.37
CA GLU A 29 -8.09 -13.50 -11.83
C GLU A 29 -8.24 -12.05 -12.24
N LEU A 30 -7.21 -11.51 -12.90
CA LEU A 30 -7.12 -10.10 -13.23
C LEU A 30 -7.07 -9.88 -14.73
N SER A 31 -7.58 -8.74 -15.17
CA SER A 31 -7.34 -8.25 -16.52
C SER A 31 -7.38 -6.74 -16.62
N ALA A 32 -6.40 -6.17 -17.32
CA ALA A 32 -6.32 -4.73 -17.54
C ALA A 32 -5.73 -4.38 -18.91
N ARG A 33 -6.07 -3.18 -19.37
CA ARG A 33 -5.48 -2.57 -20.56
C ARG A 33 -4.29 -1.73 -20.14
N ASN A 34 -3.09 -2.26 -20.32
CA ASN A 34 -1.83 -1.62 -19.98
C ASN A 34 -1.25 -0.83 -21.15
N GLY A 35 -0.50 0.23 -20.85
CA GLY A 35 0.28 0.94 -21.85
C GLY A 35 1.39 0.05 -22.39
N ASN A 36 1.62 0.10 -23.70
CA ASN A 36 2.70 -0.64 -24.35
C ASN A 36 3.90 0.31 -24.58
N PHE A 37 5.07 -0.07 -24.08
CA PHE A 37 6.29 0.76 -24.12
C PHE A 37 7.45 -0.01 -24.77
N PRO A 38 7.42 -0.28 -26.09
CA PRO A 38 8.34 -1.20 -26.75
C PRO A 38 9.81 -0.73 -26.79
N GLY A 39 10.09 0.53 -26.45
CA GLY A 39 11.44 1.08 -26.33
C GLY A 39 11.92 1.30 -24.89
N GLN A 40 11.09 0.99 -23.89
CA GLN A 40 11.46 1.07 -22.49
C GLN A 40 11.80 -0.33 -22.00
N GLU A 41 13.09 -0.65 -21.96
CA GLU A 41 13.58 -1.89 -21.38
C GLU A 41 13.68 -1.77 -19.85
N VAL A 42 13.73 -2.93 -19.20
CA VAL A 42 13.99 -3.04 -17.76
C VAL A 42 15.37 -2.46 -17.47
N ALA A 43 15.45 -1.49 -16.56
CA ALA A 43 16.72 -0.97 -16.09
C ALA A 43 17.42 -2.02 -15.22
N GLU A 44 18.66 -2.37 -15.55
CA GLU A 44 19.48 -3.37 -14.85
C GLU A 44 20.61 -2.73 -14.03
N THR A 45 20.82 -1.42 -14.18
CA THR A 45 21.86 -0.66 -13.46
C THR A 45 21.33 0.64 -12.89
N ASP A 46 21.96 1.13 -11.82
CA ASP A 46 21.59 2.42 -11.20
C ASP A 46 21.76 3.61 -12.16
N ILE A 47 22.65 3.48 -13.16
CA ILE A 47 22.81 4.49 -14.22
C ILE A 47 21.56 4.52 -15.10
N GLU A 48 21.02 3.36 -15.47
CA GLU A 48 19.80 3.26 -16.27
C GLU A 48 18.57 3.72 -15.48
N VAL A 49 18.49 3.38 -14.20
CA VAL A 49 17.45 3.91 -13.29
C VAL A 49 17.53 5.44 -13.24
N THR A 50 18.73 6.00 -13.03
CA THR A 50 18.92 7.46 -13.01
C THR A 50 18.48 8.10 -14.32
N ASN A 51 18.86 7.53 -15.47
CA ASN A 51 18.46 8.03 -16.79
C ASN A 51 16.93 7.95 -16.99
N PHE A 52 16.29 6.88 -16.52
CA PHE A 52 14.85 6.73 -16.57
C PHE A 52 14.13 7.83 -15.75
N ILE A 53 14.58 8.07 -14.51
CA ILE A 53 14.06 9.15 -13.65
C ILE A 53 14.29 10.53 -14.27
N LEU A 54 15.46 10.79 -14.88
CA LEU A 54 15.74 12.05 -15.58
C LEU A 54 14.83 12.26 -16.79
N ASN A 55 14.50 11.19 -17.53
CA ASN A 55 13.56 11.27 -18.65
C ASN A 55 12.15 11.63 -18.18
N LEU A 56 11.68 11.04 -17.08
CA LEU A 56 10.35 11.31 -16.50
C LEU A 56 10.24 12.72 -15.91
N SER A 57 11.30 13.19 -15.25
CA SER A 57 11.30 14.46 -14.52
C SER A 57 11.70 15.68 -15.36
N GLN A 58 12.03 15.49 -16.64
CA GLN A 58 12.46 16.57 -17.52
C GLN A 58 11.34 17.61 -17.71
N GLN A 59 11.65 18.88 -17.39
CA GLN A 59 10.69 19.97 -17.49
C GLN A 59 10.16 20.15 -18.92
N GLY A 60 8.83 20.22 -19.05
CA GLY A 60 8.15 20.43 -20.34
C GLY A 60 8.15 19.19 -21.24
N ASN A 61 8.65 18.06 -20.74
CA ASN A 61 8.64 16.79 -21.44
C ASN A 61 7.55 15.87 -20.87
N ASN A 62 6.88 15.11 -21.74
CA ASN A 62 5.99 14.02 -21.32
C ASN A 62 6.55 12.71 -21.87
N TYR A 63 7.54 12.17 -21.18
CA TYR A 63 8.25 10.98 -21.65
C TYR A 63 7.32 9.77 -21.80
N THR A 64 6.41 9.56 -20.85
CA THR A 64 5.42 8.47 -20.93
C THR A 64 4.58 8.54 -22.20
N GLU A 65 4.13 9.73 -22.61
CA GLU A 65 3.38 9.90 -23.87
C GLU A 65 4.26 9.66 -25.10
N GLN A 66 5.53 10.06 -25.06
CA GLN A 66 6.46 9.89 -26.19
C GLN A 66 6.80 8.43 -26.48
N VAL A 67 6.94 7.61 -25.44
CA VAL A 67 7.32 6.19 -25.57
C VAL A 67 6.13 5.24 -25.63
N LEU A 68 4.89 5.76 -25.49
CA LEU A 68 3.68 4.96 -25.57
C LEU A 68 3.39 4.55 -27.03
N ASP A 69 3.34 3.25 -27.29
CA ASP A 69 2.93 2.68 -28.57
C ASP A 69 1.67 1.82 -28.40
N GLY A 70 0.54 2.50 -28.16
CA GLY A 70 -0.73 1.84 -27.97
C GLY A 70 -0.83 1.09 -26.63
N TYR A 71 -1.67 0.06 -26.60
CA TYR A 71 -2.04 -0.61 -25.37
C TYR A 71 -2.25 -2.11 -25.62
N ASN A 72 -1.88 -2.92 -24.63
CA ASN A 72 -2.08 -4.36 -24.62
C ASN A 72 -3.03 -4.76 -23.49
N THR A 73 -3.85 -5.78 -23.73
CA THR A 73 -4.60 -6.43 -22.66
C THR A 73 -3.71 -7.46 -21.98
N ILE A 74 -3.52 -7.29 -20.68
CA ILE A 74 -2.86 -8.25 -19.81
C ILE A 74 -3.94 -8.98 -19.02
N SER A 75 -3.77 -10.30 -18.86
CA SER A 75 -4.65 -11.16 -18.08
C SER A 75 -3.84 -12.26 -17.42
N GLY A 76 -4.19 -12.64 -16.20
CA GLY A 76 -3.50 -13.70 -15.48
C GLY A 76 -4.12 -14.03 -14.12
N SER A 77 -3.61 -15.11 -13.54
CA SER A 77 -3.90 -15.55 -12.18
C SER A 77 -2.81 -15.05 -11.24
N TYR A 78 -3.19 -14.45 -10.12
CA TYR A 78 -2.25 -13.88 -9.15
C TYR A 78 -2.68 -14.21 -7.72
N ASP A 79 -1.71 -14.25 -6.83
CA ASP A 79 -1.92 -14.37 -5.39
C ASP A 79 -1.68 -13.02 -4.73
N ILE A 80 -2.68 -12.51 -4.00
CA ILE A 80 -2.60 -11.25 -3.29
C ILE A 80 -2.48 -11.50 -1.79
N ALA A 81 -1.42 -10.98 -1.19
CA ALA A 81 -1.23 -11.08 0.24
C ALA A 81 -2.00 -9.97 0.97
N ALA A 82 -2.64 -10.31 2.09
CA ALA A 82 -3.38 -9.36 2.91
C ALA A 82 -3.36 -9.72 4.40
N THR A 83 -3.73 -8.74 5.23
CA THR A 83 -4.01 -8.92 6.65
C THR A 83 -5.43 -8.42 6.91
N TYR A 84 -6.27 -9.31 7.43
CA TYR A 84 -7.61 -8.98 7.91
C TYR A 84 -7.58 -8.87 9.43
N CYS A 85 -8.13 -7.78 9.97
CA CYS A 85 -8.27 -7.57 11.41
C CYS A 85 -9.70 -7.21 11.78
N GLN A 86 -10.14 -7.69 12.95
CA GLN A 86 -11.47 -7.44 13.48
C GLN A 86 -11.48 -7.25 15.01
N PRO A 87 -12.53 -6.63 15.56
CA PRO A 87 -12.74 -6.57 17.01
C PRO A 87 -12.90 -7.95 17.65
N ASP A 88 -12.58 -8.06 18.94
CA ASP A 88 -12.60 -9.34 19.69
C ASP A 88 -13.99 -9.95 19.82
N ASN A 89 -15.02 -9.11 19.77
CA ASN A 89 -16.42 -9.52 19.83
C ASN A 89 -16.99 -9.92 18.46
N GLY A 90 -16.15 -9.94 17.40
CA GLY A 90 -16.50 -10.39 16.06
C GLY A 90 -16.32 -9.31 14.98
N PRO A 91 -16.58 -9.67 13.71
CA PRO A 91 -16.44 -8.75 12.59
C PRO A 91 -17.39 -7.56 12.71
N ALA A 92 -16.89 -6.37 12.39
CA ALA A 92 -17.72 -5.18 12.28
C ALA A 92 -18.55 -5.20 11.00
N ASN A 93 -19.67 -4.47 10.99
CA ASN A 93 -20.50 -4.31 9.79
C ASN A 93 -19.80 -3.48 8.69
N VAL A 94 -18.89 -2.60 9.08
CA VAL A 94 -18.14 -1.72 8.18
C VAL A 94 -16.72 -2.24 8.06
N LEU A 95 -16.31 -2.54 6.84
CA LEU A 95 -14.94 -2.88 6.48
C LEU A 95 -14.22 -1.67 5.90
N GLN A 96 -13.00 -1.43 6.36
CA GLN A 96 -12.08 -0.49 5.73
C GLN A 96 -11.01 -1.27 4.94
N VAL A 97 -11.01 -1.12 3.61
CA VAL A 97 -9.99 -1.69 2.73
C VAL A 97 -8.85 -0.69 2.60
N LEU A 98 -7.67 -1.07 3.08
CA LEU A 98 -6.53 -0.16 3.28
C LEU A 98 -5.50 -0.39 2.16
N THR A 99 -5.25 0.64 1.35
CA THR A 99 -4.33 0.58 0.20
C THR A 99 -3.14 1.51 0.40
N HIS A 100 -1.94 0.94 0.50
CA HIS A 100 -0.70 1.69 0.72
C HIS A 100 -0.24 2.48 -0.53
N GLY A 101 0.69 3.41 -0.32
CA GLY A 101 1.33 4.19 -1.39
C GLY A 101 2.56 3.51 -2.00
N ILE A 102 3.23 4.21 -2.92
CA ILE A 102 4.53 3.81 -3.48
C ILE A 102 5.58 3.79 -2.37
N GLY A 103 6.49 2.81 -2.39
CA GLY A 103 7.58 2.67 -1.43
C GLY A 103 7.20 1.97 -0.12
N PHE A 104 5.97 1.49 -0.01
CA PHE A 104 5.46 0.78 1.15
C PHE A 104 4.79 -0.54 0.75
N ASP A 105 4.43 -1.34 1.74
CA ASP A 105 3.54 -2.50 1.65
C ASP A 105 2.37 -2.34 2.66
N ARG A 106 1.60 -3.41 2.93
CA ARG A 106 0.47 -3.32 3.88
C ARG A 106 0.86 -2.90 5.29
N SER A 107 2.12 -3.08 5.70
CA SER A 107 2.62 -2.70 7.03
C SER A 107 2.55 -1.20 7.30
N TYR A 108 2.44 -0.37 6.25
CA TYR A 108 2.17 1.07 6.38
C TYR A 108 0.97 1.37 7.28
N TRP A 109 -0.04 0.51 7.28
CA TRP A 109 -1.26 0.71 8.06
C TRP A 109 -1.16 0.21 9.51
N ASP A 110 -0.12 -0.55 9.85
CA ASP A 110 0.08 -1.16 11.18
C ASP A 110 1.55 -1.08 11.61
N VAL A 111 2.10 0.14 11.57
CA VAL A 111 3.52 0.37 11.87
C VAL A 111 3.81 0.03 13.34
N PRO A 112 4.84 -0.80 13.64
CA PRO A 112 5.15 -1.22 15.01
C PRO A 112 5.85 -0.13 15.86
N PHE A 113 6.19 1.00 15.26
CA PHE A 113 6.86 2.11 15.93
C PHE A 113 5.95 2.82 16.95
N ASN A 114 6.41 2.97 18.20
CA ASN A 114 5.66 3.62 19.28
C ASN A 114 4.20 3.13 19.34
N TYR A 115 4.02 1.82 19.24
CA TYR A 115 2.72 1.18 19.20
C TYR A 115 1.90 1.47 20.49
N PRO A 116 0.59 1.75 20.39
CA PRO A 116 -0.26 1.74 19.18
C PRO A 116 -0.37 3.09 18.46
N ASN A 117 0.46 4.08 18.77
CA ASN A 117 0.22 5.47 18.34
C ASN A 117 0.40 5.71 16.84
N TYR A 118 1.20 4.90 16.15
CA TYR A 118 1.41 5.00 14.68
C TYR A 118 0.72 3.90 13.88
N SER A 119 -0.07 3.05 14.54
CA SER A 119 -0.87 2.04 13.84
C SER A 119 -2.26 2.61 13.58
N TYR A 120 -2.66 2.62 12.30
CA TYR A 120 -4.02 2.96 11.90
C TYR A 120 -4.96 1.80 12.21
N VAL A 121 -4.54 0.56 11.92
CA VAL A 121 -5.28 -0.67 12.23
C VAL A 121 -5.61 -0.72 13.72
N ALA A 122 -4.58 -0.59 14.58
CA ALA A 122 -4.56 0.39 15.66
C ALA A 122 -5.90 0.88 16.21
N ASP A 123 -6.09 2.15 15.88
CA ASP A 123 -7.21 2.98 16.22
C ASP A 123 -8.53 2.45 15.62
N ALA A 124 -8.51 2.06 14.34
CA ALA A 124 -9.69 1.66 13.60
C ALA A 124 -10.40 0.45 14.23
N VAL A 125 -9.63 -0.58 14.61
CA VAL A 125 -10.20 -1.80 15.19
C VAL A 125 -10.45 -1.65 16.69
N ASP A 126 -9.43 -1.27 17.47
CA ASP A 126 -9.52 -1.32 18.93
C ASP A 126 -10.37 -0.19 19.52
N LYS A 127 -10.33 1.00 18.91
CA LYS A 127 -11.00 2.19 19.46
C LYS A 127 -12.29 2.52 18.74
N GLN A 128 -12.32 2.37 17.42
CA GLN A 128 -13.49 2.71 16.61
C GLN A 128 -14.40 1.50 16.31
N GLY A 129 -13.92 0.27 16.53
CA GLY A 129 -14.72 -0.94 16.34
C GLY A 129 -15.01 -1.29 14.87
N TYR A 130 -14.15 -0.88 13.93
CA TYR A 130 -14.22 -1.28 12.52
C TYR A 130 -13.43 -2.57 12.25
N SER A 131 -13.76 -3.26 11.16
CA SER A 131 -12.88 -4.28 10.58
C SER A 131 -11.96 -3.61 9.56
N THR A 132 -10.74 -4.12 9.40
CA THR A 132 -9.79 -3.62 8.40
C THR A 132 -9.27 -4.76 7.53
N PHE A 133 -9.00 -4.45 6.26
CA PHE A 133 -8.34 -5.36 5.31
C PHE A 133 -7.22 -4.60 4.62
N ALA A 134 -5.98 -4.81 5.05
CA ALA A 134 -4.79 -4.20 4.44
C ALA A 134 -4.14 -5.21 3.50
N TRP A 135 -3.79 -4.80 2.28
CA TRP A 135 -3.26 -5.70 1.25
C TRP A 135 -1.96 -5.16 0.67
N ASP A 136 -1.07 -6.07 0.27
CA ASP A 136 0.10 -5.69 -0.52
C ASP A 136 -0.37 -5.56 -1.97
N ARG A 137 -0.14 -4.39 -2.57
CA ARG A 137 -0.51 -4.17 -3.97
C ARG A 137 0.17 -5.20 -4.88
N LEU A 138 -0.46 -5.51 -6.01
CA LEU A 138 0.11 -6.44 -6.98
C LEU A 138 1.50 -5.94 -7.41
N GLY A 139 2.49 -6.83 -7.44
CA GLY A 139 3.88 -6.47 -7.69
C GLY A 139 4.67 -6.04 -6.46
N ILE A 140 4.07 -5.98 -5.26
CA ILE A 140 4.74 -5.51 -4.04
C ILE A 140 4.55 -6.51 -2.89
N GLY A 141 5.52 -6.53 -1.98
CA GLY A 141 5.46 -7.24 -0.71
C GLY A 141 5.42 -8.75 -0.90
N MET A 142 4.40 -9.39 -0.34
CA MET A 142 4.18 -10.84 -0.45
C MET A 142 3.14 -11.21 -1.51
N SER A 143 2.63 -10.24 -2.27
CA SER A 143 1.78 -10.51 -3.44
C SER A 143 2.62 -11.00 -4.62
N SER A 144 1.96 -11.55 -5.64
CA SER A 144 2.65 -11.94 -6.87
C SER A 144 3.43 -10.78 -7.49
N HIS A 145 4.64 -11.07 -7.95
CA HIS A 145 5.49 -10.16 -8.72
C HIS A 145 5.44 -10.52 -10.21
N GLY A 146 5.63 -9.52 -11.07
CA GLY A 146 5.63 -9.68 -12.53
C GLY A 146 6.55 -8.68 -13.21
N ASP A 147 6.50 -8.61 -14.54
CA ASP A 147 7.30 -7.65 -15.32
C ASP A 147 6.95 -6.20 -14.93
N PRO A 148 7.91 -5.39 -14.44
CA PRO A 148 7.63 -4.08 -13.86
C PRO A 148 7.26 -3.01 -14.91
N ILE A 149 7.37 -3.31 -16.21
CA ILE A 149 7.06 -2.38 -17.30
C ILE A 149 5.81 -2.81 -18.05
N LYS A 150 5.75 -4.08 -18.47
CA LYS A 150 4.70 -4.60 -19.37
C LYS A 150 3.46 -5.05 -18.61
N GLU A 151 3.64 -5.55 -17.39
CA GLU A 151 2.60 -6.25 -16.65
C GLU A 151 2.12 -5.47 -15.44
N ILE A 152 3.02 -5.11 -14.52
CA ILE A 152 2.68 -4.44 -13.27
C ILE A 152 2.50 -2.94 -13.52
N GLN A 153 1.27 -2.56 -13.88
CA GLN A 153 0.85 -1.17 -14.05
C GLN A 153 -0.41 -0.89 -13.23
N ALA A 154 -0.63 0.39 -12.91
CA ALA A 154 -1.72 0.88 -12.06
C ALA A 154 -3.10 0.27 -12.39
N TYR A 155 -3.42 0.07 -13.67
CA TYR A 155 -4.73 -0.48 -14.06
C TYR A 155 -4.91 -1.95 -13.70
N LEU A 156 -3.84 -2.76 -13.73
CA LEU A 156 -3.89 -4.16 -13.29
C LEU A 156 -4.00 -4.24 -11.76
N GLU A 157 -3.30 -3.35 -11.06
CA GLU A 157 -3.42 -3.22 -9.61
C GLU A 157 -4.82 -2.77 -9.15
N VAL A 158 -5.45 -1.82 -9.86
CA VAL A 158 -6.85 -1.43 -9.61
C VAL A 158 -7.82 -2.59 -9.88
N ASP A 159 -7.52 -3.44 -10.87
CA ASP A 159 -8.32 -4.63 -11.11
C ASP A 159 -8.16 -5.68 -10.00
N ALA A 160 -6.98 -5.76 -9.36
CA ALA A 160 -6.79 -6.53 -8.14
C ALA A 160 -7.64 -6.00 -6.99
N LEU A 161 -7.66 -4.68 -6.79
CA LEU A 161 -8.51 -4.04 -5.78
C LEU A 161 -9.99 -4.32 -6.03
N ARG A 162 -10.45 -4.28 -7.29
CA ARG A 162 -11.81 -4.71 -7.69
C ARG A 162 -12.06 -6.16 -7.25
N ALA A 163 -11.22 -7.09 -7.67
CA ALA A 163 -11.40 -8.52 -7.41
C ALA A 163 -11.44 -8.84 -5.90
N LEU A 164 -10.57 -8.22 -5.10
CA LEU A 164 -10.58 -8.34 -3.65
C LEU A 164 -11.88 -7.80 -3.05
N THR A 165 -12.33 -6.63 -3.50
CA THR A 165 -13.54 -5.97 -2.99
C THR A 165 -14.80 -6.79 -3.30
N GLU A 166 -14.91 -7.35 -4.50
CA GLU A 166 -16.00 -8.27 -4.86
C GLU A 166 -16.01 -9.49 -3.93
N LYS A 167 -14.86 -10.15 -3.73
CA LYS A 167 -14.75 -11.30 -2.83
C LYS A 167 -15.12 -10.96 -1.38
N LEU A 168 -14.72 -9.79 -0.88
CA LEU A 168 -15.08 -9.30 0.46
C LEU A 168 -16.60 -9.06 0.60
N ARG A 169 -17.23 -8.51 -0.44
CA ARG A 169 -18.70 -8.31 -0.48
C ARG A 169 -19.48 -9.59 -0.68
N GLU A 170 -18.88 -10.60 -1.29
CA GLU A 170 -19.47 -11.93 -1.43
C GLU A 170 -19.28 -12.80 -0.18
N GLY A 171 -18.29 -12.48 0.65
CA GLY A 171 -17.85 -13.34 1.76
C GLY A 171 -17.16 -14.61 1.24
N SER A 172 -16.43 -14.50 0.13
CA SER A 172 -15.82 -15.64 -0.58
C SER A 172 -14.31 -15.78 -0.34
N ILE A 173 -13.74 -14.99 0.58
CA ILE A 173 -12.34 -15.11 0.99
C ILE A 173 -12.22 -16.16 2.11
N SER A 174 -11.50 -17.25 1.82
CA SER A 174 -11.20 -18.28 2.81
C SER A 174 -10.50 -17.68 4.03
N GLY A 175 -10.98 -18.03 5.22
CA GLY A 175 -10.49 -17.50 6.50
C GLY A 175 -11.28 -16.30 7.02
N ILE A 176 -12.03 -15.59 6.18
CA ILE A 176 -12.93 -14.51 6.62
C ILE A 176 -14.37 -15.03 6.64
N ASP A 177 -14.86 -15.39 7.82
CA ASP A 177 -16.23 -15.89 8.03
C ASP A 177 -17.25 -14.75 8.14
N ASN A 178 -17.16 -13.76 7.24
CA ASN A 178 -18.09 -12.64 7.19
C ASN A 178 -18.27 -12.08 5.77
N LYS A 179 -19.45 -11.51 5.53
CA LYS A 179 -19.75 -10.70 4.36
C LYS A 179 -19.90 -9.24 4.78
N PHE A 180 -19.30 -8.32 4.03
CA PHE A 180 -19.38 -6.89 4.30
C PHE A 180 -20.37 -6.19 3.37
N ASN A 181 -21.42 -5.61 3.94
CA ASN A 181 -22.38 -4.80 3.20
C ASN A 181 -21.89 -3.36 3.02
N THR A 182 -21.06 -2.87 3.95
CA THR A 182 -20.45 -1.54 3.89
C THR A 182 -18.93 -1.66 3.77
N VAL A 183 -18.38 -1.22 2.64
CA VAL A 183 -16.94 -1.24 2.33
C VAL A 183 -16.46 0.16 1.99
N VAL A 184 -15.57 0.68 2.82
CA VAL A 184 -14.90 1.99 2.65
C VAL A 184 -13.46 1.76 2.21
N HIS A 185 -13.01 2.43 1.15
CA HIS A 185 -11.61 2.35 0.71
C HIS A 185 -10.82 3.50 1.31
N VAL A 186 -9.77 3.17 2.05
CA VAL A 186 -8.85 4.13 2.67
C VAL A 186 -7.52 4.01 1.95
N GLY A 187 -7.12 5.06 1.25
CA GLY A 187 -5.89 5.12 0.49
C GLY A 187 -4.87 6.07 1.09
N HIS A 188 -3.60 5.77 0.88
CA HIS A 188 -2.52 6.74 1.02
C HIS A 188 -1.77 6.95 -0.29
N SER A 189 -1.57 8.21 -0.69
CA SER A 189 -0.77 8.59 -1.84
C SER A 189 -1.27 7.85 -3.10
N PHE A 190 -0.44 7.01 -3.72
CA PHE A 190 -0.85 6.21 -4.87
C PHE A 190 -1.99 5.24 -4.57
N GLY A 191 -2.15 4.76 -3.34
CA GLY A 191 -3.32 3.99 -2.90
C GLY A 191 -4.61 4.81 -2.86
N SER A 192 -4.53 6.13 -2.66
CA SER A 192 -5.67 7.03 -2.84
C SER A 192 -6.06 7.14 -4.31
N GLU A 193 -5.08 7.22 -5.22
CA GLU A 193 -5.37 7.18 -6.67
C GLU A 193 -6.06 5.86 -7.05
N HIS A 194 -5.65 4.73 -6.48
CA HIS A 194 -6.32 3.44 -6.70
C HIS A 194 -7.77 3.45 -6.23
N SER A 195 -8.04 3.99 -5.04
CA SER A 195 -9.39 4.11 -4.50
C SER A 195 -10.26 5.02 -5.38
N TYR A 196 -9.69 6.14 -5.86
CA TYR A 196 -10.35 7.06 -6.77
C TYR A 196 -10.68 6.39 -8.12
N LEU A 197 -9.70 5.74 -8.75
CA LEU A 197 -9.89 5.03 -10.03
C LEU A 197 -10.85 3.85 -9.90
N LEU A 198 -10.83 3.12 -8.79
CA LEU A 198 -11.78 2.05 -8.51
C LEU A 198 -13.21 2.59 -8.57
N THR A 199 -13.51 3.67 -7.85
CA THR A 199 -14.87 4.25 -7.87
C THR A 199 -15.26 4.87 -9.21
N ALA A 200 -14.30 5.35 -9.99
CA ALA A 200 -14.55 5.84 -11.34
C ALA A 200 -14.91 4.71 -12.32
N LYS A 201 -14.30 3.53 -12.17
CA LYS A 201 -14.49 2.37 -13.08
C LYS A 201 -15.60 1.43 -12.61
N TYR A 202 -15.76 1.28 -11.31
CA TYR A 202 -16.66 0.33 -10.64
C TYR A 202 -17.42 1.05 -9.50
N PRO A 203 -18.35 1.97 -9.82
CA PRO A 203 -18.95 2.87 -8.84
C PRO A 203 -19.72 2.17 -7.72
N ASP A 204 -20.23 0.96 -7.96
CA ASP A 204 -21.05 0.21 -6.99
C ASP A 204 -20.22 -0.59 -5.96
N LEU A 205 -18.89 -0.64 -6.12
CA LEU A 205 -18.03 -1.44 -5.24
C LEU A 205 -17.65 -0.75 -3.93
N SER A 206 -17.84 0.57 -3.80
CA SER A 206 -17.47 1.31 -2.59
C SER A 206 -18.62 2.12 -2.03
N ASP A 207 -18.79 2.08 -0.71
CA ASP A 207 -19.74 2.92 0.03
C ASP A 207 -19.13 4.26 0.45
N GLY A 208 -17.82 4.45 0.24
CA GLY A 208 -17.10 5.68 0.56
C GLY A 208 -15.60 5.54 0.36
N ILE A 209 -14.93 6.66 0.10
CA ILE A 209 -13.49 6.72 -0.04
C ILE A 209 -12.88 7.76 0.91
N VAL A 210 -11.73 7.42 1.48
CA VAL A 210 -10.89 8.31 2.28
C VAL A 210 -9.55 8.42 1.57
N LEU A 211 -9.24 9.61 1.06
CA LEU A 211 -8.06 9.87 0.26
C LEU A 211 -7.04 10.67 1.08
N THR A 212 -5.95 10.03 1.51
CA THR A 212 -4.87 10.70 2.26
C THR A 212 -3.66 10.91 1.35
N GLY A 213 -2.91 12.00 1.55
CA GLY A 213 -1.77 12.36 0.68
C GLY A 213 -2.14 12.48 -0.80
N PHE A 214 -3.34 12.99 -1.10
CA PHE A 214 -3.92 12.98 -2.45
C PHE A 214 -4.14 14.39 -2.99
N SER A 215 -3.89 14.57 -4.29
CA SER A 215 -4.17 15.80 -5.03
C SER A 215 -4.50 15.45 -6.48
N ARG A 216 -5.49 16.15 -7.06
CA ARG A 216 -5.75 16.10 -8.51
C ARG A 216 -4.69 16.83 -9.33
N ASN A 217 -3.89 17.67 -8.67
CA ASN A 217 -2.75 18.33 -9.31
C ASN A 217 -1.51 17.45 -9.20
N GLY A 218 -1.04 16.94 -10.33
CA GLY A 218 0.16 16.10 -10.46
C GLY A 218 1.47 16.86 -10.66
N SER A 219 1.50 18.20 -10.52
CA SER A 219 2.72 19.00 -10.73
C SER A 219 3.88 18.66 -9.78
N PHE A 220 3.62 17.84 -8.75
CA PHE A 220 4.64 17.39 -7.79
C PHE A 220 5.45 16.19 -8.29
N LEU A 221 4.97 15.44 -9.29
CA LEU A 221 5.55 14.16 -9.70
C LEU A 221 7.04 14.24 -10.06
N PRO A 222 7.52 15.22 -10.87
CA PRO A 222 8.95 15.34 -11.16
C PRO A 222 9.83 15.56 -9.91
N PHE A 223 9.29 16.24 -8.89
CA PHE A 223 10.02 16.48 -7.64
C PHE A 223 10.07 15.21 -6.77
N PHE A 224 8.99 14.42 -6.76
CA PHE A 224 8.97 13.12 -6.09
C PHE A 224 9.93 12.12 -6.76
N GLU A 225 9.95 12.10 -8.09
CA GLU A 225 10.85 11.26 -8.90
C GLU A 225 12.33 11.57 -8.61
N LEU A 226 12.71 12.85 -8.67
CA LEU A 226 14.07 13.28 -8.37
C LEU A 226 14.42 13.17 -6.88
N GLY A 227 13.48 13.53 -6.00
CA GLY A 227 13.66 13.54 -4.56
C GLY A 227 13.82 12.15 -3.95
N GLY A 228 13.32 11.11 -4.62
CA GLY A 228 13.42 9.73 -4.14
C GLY A 228 14.81 9.11 -4.22
N ASN A 229 15.74 9.71 -4.97
CA ASN A 229 17.08 9.16 -5.24
C ASN A 229 17.03 7.67 -5.58
N PHE A 230 16.15 7.29 -6.52
CA PHE A 230 15.84 5.89 -6.78
C PHE A 230 17.04 5.13 -7.37
N VAL A 231 17.21 3.89 -6.91
CA VAL A 231 18.18 2.90 -7.41
C VAL A 231 17.44 1.61 -7.77
N ASP A 232 18.12 0.69 -8.43
CA ASP A 232 17.58 -0.64 -8.68
C ASP A 232 17.40 -1.40 -7.35
N ALA A 233 16.27 -2.09 -7.17
CA ALA A 233 15.95 -2.75 -5.90
C ALA A 233 17.00 -3.80 -5.48
N PRO A 234 17.50 -4.68 -6.38
CA PRO A 234 18.68 -5.49 -6.11
C PRO A 234 19.93 -4.69 -5.66
N SER A 235 20.25 -3.55 -6.27
CA SER A 235 21.36 -2.69 -5.82
C SER A 235 21.19 -2.18 -4.40
N ALA A 236 19.94 -1.98 -3.95
CA ALA A 236 19.59 -1.62 -2.58
C ALA A 236 19.57 -2.82 -1.61
N GLY A 237 19.93 -4.03 -2.07
CA GLY A 237 19.93 -5.25 -1.27
C GLY A 237 18.54 -5.88 -1.07
N ILE A 238 17.56 -5.55 -1.92
CA ILE A 238 16.21 -6.10 -1.86
C ILE A 238 16.07 -7.22 -2.91
N ASP A 239 16.80 -8.31 -2.70
CA ASP A 239 16.95 -9.44 -3.65
C ASP A 239 15.63 -10.17 -3.98
N ALA A 240 14.54 -9.89 -3.26
CA ALA A 240 13.22 -10.44 -3.53
C ALA A 240 12.57 -9.87 -4.80
N TYR A 241 13.07 -8.75 -5.32
CA TYR A 241 12.59 -8.12 -6.55
C TYR A 241 13.60 -8.32 -7.68
N SER A 242 13.09 -8.47 -8.90
CA SER A 242 13.91 -8.45 -10.11
C SER A 242 14.36 -7.02 -10.44
N HIS A 243 15.32 -6.90 -11.37
CA HIS A 243 15.65 -5.63 -11.99
C HIS A 243 14.39 -4.91 -12.52
N GLY A 244 14.42 -3.58 -12.49
CA GLY A 244 13.33 -2.69 -12.90
C GLY A 244 12.32 -2.35 -11.80
N TYR A 245 12.35 -3.06 -10.67
CA TYR A 245 11.76 -2.54 -9.44
C TYR A 245 12.72 -1.53 -8.81
N LEU A 246 12.17 -0.43 -8.31
CA LEU A 246 12.97 0.67 -7.78
C LEU A 246 12.83 0.77 -6.27
N ALA A 247 13.93 1.14 -5.60
CA ALA A 247 13.97 1.46 -4.18
C ALA A 247 14.60 2.83 -3.97
N ALA A 248 14.34 3.48 -2.83
CA ALA A 248 15.10 4.67 -2.47
C ALA A 248 16.57 4.28 -2.21
N GLY A 249 17.50 5.05 -2.75
CA GLY A 249 18.94 4.77 -2.62
C GLY A 249 19.50 5.03 -1.23
N ASP A 250 18.85 5.89 -0.45
CA ASP A 250 19.21 6.19 0.93
C ASP A 250 18.03 6.74 1.74
N GLU A 251 18.22 6.87 3.05
CA GLU A 251 17.23 7.43 3.98
C GLU A 251 16.76 8.83 3.58
N SER A 252 17.64 9.66 3.01
CA SER A 252 17.29 11.03 2.65
C SER A 252 16.28 11.10 1.50
N GLY A 253 16.32 10.12 0.58
CA GLY A 253 15.30 9.95 -0.45
C GLY A 253 13.92 9.64 0.12
N VAL A 254 13.87 8.73 1.11
CA VAL A 254 12.64 8.39 1.83
C VAL A 254 12.11 9.58 2.61
N GLN A 255 12.98 10.26 3.37
CA GLN A 255 12.67 11.47 4.13
C GLN A 255 12.08 12.58 3.25
N THR A 256 12.72 12.84 2.11
CA THR A 256 12.29 13.87 1.14
C THR A 256 10.90 13.60 0.59
N ASN A 257 10.59 12.34 0.27
CA ASN A 257 9.34 11.98 -0.37
C ASN A 257 8.16 11.83 0.60
N PHE A 258 8.39 11.38 1.84
CA PHE A 258 7.30 10.92 2.71
C PHE A 258 7.15 11.65 4.04
N PHE A 259 8.16 12.39 4.50
CA PHE A 259 8.17 12.95 5.85
C PHE A 259 8.17 14.49 5.87
N SER A 260 7.05 15.05 6.30
CA SER A 260 6.91 16.51 6.46
C SER A 260 7.89 17.05 7.52
N PRO A 261 8.57 18.19 7.26
CA PRO A 261 9.51 18.79 8.21
C PRO A 261 8.88 19.05 9.59
N GLY A 262 9.48 18.48 10.64
CA GLY A 262 9.07 18.67 12.03
C GLY A 262 7.80 17.91 12.45
N ALA A 263 7.20 17.10 11.57
CA ALA A 263 5.99 16.35 11.89
C ALA A 263 6.27 14.99 12.56
N PHE A 264 7.52 14.52 12.51
CA PHE A 264 7.90 13.18 12.96
C PHE A 264 9.12 13.23 13.89
N PRO A 265 9.17 12.32 14.88
CA PRO A 265 10.32 12.19 15.76
C PRO A 265 11.53 11.66 14.97
N PRO A 266 12.76 12.11 15.27
CA PRO A 266 13.96 11.66 14.55
C PRO A 266 14.13 10.15 14.50
N GLU A 267 13.70 9.43 15.55
CA GLU A 267 13.80 7.96 15.65
C GLU A 267 12.93 7.21 14.63
N LEU A 268 11.96 7.88 13.99
CA LEU A 268 11.16 7.31 12.89
C LEU A 268 11.79 7.60 11.52
N LEU A 269 12.73 8.53 11.44
CA LEU A 269 13.34 8.99 10.19
C LEU A 269 14.63 8.24 9.82
N THR A 270 15.13 7.39 10.73
CA THR A 270 16.39 6.63 10.63
C THR A 270 16.13 5.13 10.63
#